data_AF-A0A3D0MGG5-F1
#
_entry.id   AF-A0A3D0MGG5-F1
#
_cell.length_a   1.000
_cell.length_b   1.000
_cell.length_c   1.000
_cell.angle_alpha   90.00
_cell.angle_beta   90.00
_cell.angle_gamma   90.00
#
_symmetry.space_group_name_H-M   'P 1'
#
loop_
_entity.id
_entity.type
_entity.pdbx_description
1 polymer ?
#
loop_
_entity_poly.entity_id
_entity_poly.type
_entity_poly.pdbx_seq_one_letter_code
_entity_poly.pdbx_strand_id
1 'polypeptide(L)'
;MARVPDSYFYSRLLEHLDRCDKVFKVSQIFKSETQPQPSRVERITGDSDRAIFQSEPLKADKDYWEVYLREVDRLAQTLYVANYRRDEVRRYAYDRAGSEFIMSIPGPADTAVGTRVMQAQGAMNWR
;
A
#
# COMPACT_ATOMS: atom_id res chain seq x y z
N MET A 1 -1.37 24.35 4.31
CA MET A 1 -0.90 23.63 5.51
C MET A 1 -1.96 22.60 5.86
N ALA A 2 -1.73 21.32 5.53
CA ALA A 2 -2.72 20.27 5.70
C ALA A 2 -2.91 20.02 7.21
N ARG A 3 -4.00 20.55 7.77
CA ARG A 3 -4.33 20.38 9.18
C ARG A 3 -4.79 18.93 9.36
N VAL A 4 -4.07 18.20 10.21
CA VAL A 4 -4.54 16.91 10.75
C VAL A 4 -5.97 17.16 11.28
N PRO A 5 -7.00 16.52 10.69
CA PRO A 5 -8.38 16.97 10.80
C PRO A 5 -8.99 16.79 12.20
N ASP A 6 -8.53 15.80 12.96
CA ASP A 6 -9.03 15.51 14.30
C ASP A 6 -7.96 14.77 15.14
N SER A 7 -8.10 14.87 16.46
CA SER A 7 -7.37 14.12 17.48
C SER A 7 -7.41 12.60 17.27
N TYR A 8 -8.54 12.05 16.82
CA TYR A 8 -8.65 10.63 16.46
C TYR A 8 -7.78 10.29 15.24
N PHE A 9 -7.76 11.15 14.23
CA PHE A 9 -6.91 10.93 13.05
C PHE A 9 -5.42 11.06 13.41
N TYR A 10 -5.07 11.98 14.30
CA TYR A 10 -3.72 12.12 14.83
C TYR A 10 -3.24 10.86 15.56
N SER A 11 -4.05 10.30 16.46
CA SER A 11 -3.69 9.09 17.20
C SER A 11 -3.54 7.88 16.26
N ARG A 12 -4.37 7.79 15.22
CA ARG A 12 -4.25 6.76 14.17
C ARG A 12 -2.97 6.90 13.35
N LEU A 13 -2.53 8.12 13.05
CA LEU A 13 -1.25 8.35 12.39
C LEU A 13 -0.07 7.91 13.27
N LEU A 14 -0.10 8.23 14.56
CA LEU A 14 0.92 7.77 15.50
C LEU A 14 0.95 6.23 15.58
N GLU A 15 -0.22 5.60 15.65
CA GLU A 15 -0.32 4.13 15.64
C GLU A 15 0.30 3.51 14.37
N HIS A 16 0.07 4.12 13.20
CA HIS A 16 0.67 3.66 11.95
C HIS A 16 2.19 3.87 11.91
N LEU A 17 2.70 4.99 12.43
CA LEU A 17 4.14 5.23 12.55
C LEU A 17 4.79 4.21 13.48
N ASP A 18 4.18 3.94 14.64
CA ASP A 18 4.67 2.92 15.58
C ASP A 18 4.72 1.52 14.95
N ARG A 19 3.75 1.19 14.08
CA ARG A 19 3.77 -0.07 13.32
C ARG A 19 4.92 -0.10 12.32
N CYS A 20 5.14 0.98 11.58
CA CYS A 20 6.27 1.07 10.64
C CYS A 20 7.61 0.90 11.38
N ASP A 21 7.79 1.55 12.52
CA ASP A 21 9.00 1.44 13.34
C ASP A 21 9.20 0.03 13.89
N LYS A 22 8.13 -0.62 14.35
CA LYS A 22 8.19 -2.01 14.83
C LYS A 22 8.61 -2.95 13.72
N VAL A 23 8.00 -2.83 12.54
CA VAL A 23 8.30 -3.72 11.41
C VAL A 23 9.70 -3.47 10.86
N PHE A 24 10.15 -2.21 10.80
CA PHE A 24 11.53 -1.87 10.40
C PHE A 24 12.58 -2.47 11.36
N LYS A 25 12.31 -2.46 12.66
CA LYS A 25 13.18 -3.11 13.65
C LYS A 25 13.17 -4.64 13.53
N VAL A 26 12.06 -5.24 13.08
CA VAL A 26 11.93 -6.69 12.88
C VAL A 26 12.52 -7.13 11.55
N SER A 27 12.53 -6.27 10.53
CA SER A 27 13.14 -6.59 9.23
C SER A 27 14.66 -6.71 9.29
N GLN A 28 15.28 -6.28 10.38
CA GLN A 28 16.68 -6.55 10.64
C GLN A 28 16.87 -8.05 10.90
N ILE A 29 17.47 -8.76 9.93
CA ILE A 29 17.76 -10.21 10.02
C ILE A 29 18.51 -10.55 11.31
N PHE A 30 19.49 -9.70 11.66
CA PHE A 30 20.33 -9.84 12.85
C PHE A 30 19.93 -8.79 13.88
N LYS A 31 18.79 -8.98 14.54
CA LYS A 31 18.42 -8.18 15.71
C LYS A 31 19.28 -8.54 16.94
N SER A 32 19.77 -9.78 17.00
CA SER A 32 20.73 -10.29 17.99
C SER A 32 21.81 -11.06 17.25
N GLU A 33 23.08 -10.91 17.63
CA GLU A 33 24.21 -11.62 17.00
C GLU A 33 24.07 -13.15 17.08
N THR A 34 23.33 -13.64 18.07
CA THR A 34 23.22 -15.06 18.39
C THR A 34 22.15 -15.81 17.62
N GLN A 35 21.11 -15.15 17.11
CA GLN A 35 19.99 -15.81 16.44
C GLN A 35 19.42 -14.94 15.31
N PRO A 36 19.52 -15.38 14.04
CA PRO A 36 18.86 -14.71 12.93
C PRO A 36 17.34 -14.91 13.02
N GLN A 37 16.61 -13.94 12.47
CA GLN A 37 15.15 -13.98 12.45
C GLN A 37 14.65 -15.23 11.67
N PRO A 38 13.73 -16.04 12.23
CA PRO A 38 13.30 -17.28 11.60
C PRO A 38 12.39 -17.02 10.39
N SER A 39 12.65 -17.69 9.28
CA SER A 39 11.76 -17.68 8.10
C SER A 39 10.53 -18.58 8.30
N ARG A 40 10.66 -19.65 9.08
CA ARG A 40 9.59 -20.61 9.36
C ARG A 40 9.66 -21.02 10.83
N VAL A 41 8.51 -20.97 11.49
CA VAL A 41 8.33 -21.43 12.86
C VAL A 41 7.35 -22.58 12.83
N GLU A 42 7.81 -23.77 13.19
CA GLU A 42 6.94 -24.92 13.39
C GLU A 42 6.81 -25.17 14.88
N ARG A 43 5.57 -25.14 15.37
CA ARG A 43 5.26 -25.45 16.75
C ARG A 43 4.54 -26.79 16.80
N ILE A 44 5.17 -27.75 17.45
CA ILE A 44 4.58 -29.06 17.72
C ILE A 44 4.06 -28.98 19.15
N THR A 45 2.73 -28.97 19.28
CA THR A 45 2.05 -28.95 20.59
C THR A 45 1.46 -30.34 20.86
N GLY A 46 1.71 -30.85 22.07
CA GLY A 46 1.38 -32.21 22.51
C GLY A 46 1.87 -32.44 23.94
N ASP A 47 2.41 -33.62 24.24
CA ASP A 47 2.96 -33.97 25.56
C ASP A 47 4.21 -33.13 25.95
N SER A 48 4.93 -32.61 24.96
CA SER A 48 5.96 -31.59 25.16
C SER A 48 5.86 -30.53 24.06
N ASP A 49 5.86 -29.26 24.46
CA ASP A 49 5.88 -28.14 23.52
C ASP A 49 7.28 -27.98 22.94
N ARG A 50 7.43 -28.20 21.63
CA ARG A 50 8.68 -27.98 20.89
C ARG A 50 8.45 -26.96 19.78
N ALA A 51 9.39 -26.02 19.66
CA ALA A 51 9.45 -25.09 18.55
C ALA A 51 10.70 -25.35 17.72
N ILE A 52 10.51 -25.61 16.42
CA ILE A 52 11.60 -25.74 15.45
C ILE A 52 11.64 -24.43 14.66
N PHE A 53 12.77 -23.75 14.75
CA PHE A 53 13.04 -22.51 14.01
C PHE A 53 13.95 -22.83 12.84
N GLN A 54 13.44 -22.65 11.62
CA GLN A 54 14.25 -22.75 10.41
C GLN A 54 14.47 -21.34 9.85
N SER A 55 15.75 -20.95 9.73
CA SER A 55 16.16 -19.63 9.26
C SER A 55 16.91 -19.72 7.94
N GLU A 56 16.27 -19.31 6.85
CA GLU A 56 16.93 -18.98 5.58
C GLU A 56 17.10 -17.45 5.51
N PRO A 57 18.28 -16.89 5.83
CA PRO A 57 18.43 -15.46 6.08
C PRO A 57 18.09 -14.60 4.86
N LEU A 58 18.47 -15.03 3.65
CA LEU A 58 18.22 -14.27 2.41
C LEU A 58 16.74 -14.27 2.01
N LYS A 59 16.00 -15.32 2.37
CA LYS A 59 14.55 -15.40 2.13
C LYS A 59 13.79 -14.58 3.18
N ALA A 60 14.17 -14.74 4.44
CA ALA A 60 13.61 -13.97 5.55
C ALA A 60 13.76 -12.45 5.30
N ASP A 61 14.93 -11.99 4.86
CA ASP A 61 15.17 -10.58 4.55
C ASP A 61 14.17 -10.02 3.55
N LYS A 62 13.99 -10.71 2.42
CA LYS A 62 13.05 -10.31 1.37
C LYS A 62 11.62 -10.27 1.90
N ASP A 63 11.21 -11.29 2.65
CA ASP A 63 9.86 -11.39 3.19
C ASP A 63 9.59 -10.28 4.21
N TYR A 64 10.50 -10.05 5.16
CA TYR A 64 10.31 -9.00 6.17
C TYR A 64 10.42 -7.58 5.59
N TRP A 65 11.32 -7.36 4.63
CA TRP A 65 11.41 -6.10 3.92
C TRP A 65 10.13 -5.79 3.14
N GLU A 66 9.55 -6.79 2.48
CA GLU A 66 8.27 -6.67 1.79
C GLU A 66 7.12 -6.36 2.76
N VAL A 67 7.14 -6.91 3.99
CA VAL A 67 6.18 -6.55 5.04
C VAL A 67 6.35 -5.09 5.49
N TYR A 68 7.58 -4.61 5.67
CA TYR A 68 7.85 -3.20 5.99
C TYR A 68 7.28 -2.28 4.92
N LEU A 69 7.56 -2.56 3.66
CA LEU A 69 7.07 -1.78 2.54
C LEU A 69 5.54 -1.77 2.45
N ARG A 70 4.87 -2.86 2.81
CA ARG A 70 3.39 -2.91 2.90
C ARG A 70 2.82 -2.00 3.98
N GLU A 71 3.48 -1.88 5.14
CA GLU A 71 3.03 -0.94 6.18
C GLU A 71 3.26 0.52 5.76
N VAL A 72 4.36 0.82 5.08
CA VAL A 72 4.62 2.15 4.52
C VAL A 72 3.58 2.51 3.44
N ASP A 73 3.19 1.55 2.59
CA ASP A 73 2.13 1.76 1.61
C ASP A 73 0.78 2.11 2.28
N ARG A 74 0.46 1.48 3.42
CA ARG A 74 -0.76 1.79 4.21
C ARG A 74 -0.70 3.17 4.85
N LEU A 75 0.47 3.57 5.35
CA LEU A 75 0.70 4.92 5.86
C LEU A 75 0.48 5.96 4.74
N ALA A 76 1.03 5.71 3.55
CA ALA A 76 0.85 6.59 2.39
C ALA A 76 -0.63 6.76 2.01
N GLN A 77 -1.42 5.67 2.05
CA GLN A 77 -2.87 5.74 1.83
C GLN A 77 -3.58 6.59 2.89
N THR A 78 -3.18 6.47 4.16
CA THR A 78 -3.78 7.23 5.26
C THR A 78 -3.44 8.72 5.14
N LEU A 79 -2.24 9.05 4.65
CA LEU A 79 -1.79 10.42 4.40
C LEU A 79 -2.27 11.00 3.07
N TYR A 80 -3.02 10.24 2.26
CA TYR A 80 -3.44 10.63 0.92
C TYR A 80 -2.26 11.01 0.01
N VAL A 81 -1.14 10.28 0.10
CA VAL A 81 0.07 10.51 -0.70
C VAL A 81 0.14 9.48 -1.83
N ALA A 82 0.40 9.98 -3.05
CA ALA A 82 0.62 9.12 -4.21
C ALA A 82 1.86 8.24 -4.00
N ASN A 83 1.69 6.93 -4.17
CA ASN A 83 2.77 5.96 -4.07
C ASN A 83 3.13 5.44 -5.46
N TYR A 84 4.33 5.76 -5.93
CA TYR A 84 4.80 5.39 -7.27
C TYR A 84 5.42 3.99 -7.36
N ARG A 85 5.58 3.30 -6.22
CA ARG A 85 6.27 2.01 -6.18
C ARG A 85 5.40 0.84 -6.63
N ARG A 86 4.08 0.92 -6.46
CA ARG A 86 3.12 -0.15 -6.80
C ARG A 86 1.97 0.39 -7.61
N ASP A 87 1.71 -0.25 -8.74
CA ASP A 87 0.62 0.12 -9.66
C ASP A 87 -0.77 -0.15 -9.05
N GLU A 88 -0.87 -1.15 -8.17
CA GLU A 88 -2.12 -1.52 -7.46
C GLU A 88 -2.54 -0.50 -6.39
N VAL A 89 -1.59 0.24 -5.83
CA VAL A 89 -1.89 1.23 -4.79
C VAL A 89 -2.38 2.47 -5.50
N ARG A 90 -3.68 2.79 -5.32
CA ARG A 90 -4.50 3.89 -5.89
C ARG A 90 -3.76 5.22 -6.17
N ARG A 91 -2.79 5.20 -7.07
CA ARG A 91 -1.95 6.35 -7.44
C ARG A 91 -2.81 7.50 -7.92
N TYR A 92 -3.73 7.15 -8.81
CA TYR A 92 -4.66 8.07 -9.45
C TYR A 92 -5.66 8.71 -8.48
N ALA A 93 -5.82 8.19 -7.27
CA ALA A 93 -6.71 8.79 -6.27
C ALA A 93 -6.09 10.00 -5.56
N TYR A 94 -4.75 10.15 -5.61
CA TYR A 94 -4.03 11.14 -4.81
C TYR A 94 -3.25 12.15 -5.66
N ASP A 95 -2.87 11.79 -6.89
CA ASP A 95 -2.28 12.73 -7.84
C ASP A 95 -3.38 13.50 -8.60
N ARG A 96 -3.18 14.82 -8.79
CA ARG A 96 -4.16 15.72 -9.43
C ARG A 96 -3.66 16.14 -10.81
N ALA A 97 -3.39 15.19 -11.70
CA ALA A 97 -3.32 15.46 -13.14
C ALA A 97 -4.68 15.15 -13.79
N GLY A 98 -5.22 16.05 -14.61
CA GLY A 98 -6.62 16.04 -15.07
C GLY A 98 -7.10 14.76 -15.78
N SER A 99 -6.21 13.95 -16.36
CA SER A 99 -6.53 12.66 -16.99
C SER A 99 -6.54 11.48 -16.00
N GLU A 100 -5.88 11.63 -14.85
CA GLU A 100 -5.70 10.56 -13.86
C GLU A 100 -6.93 10.43 -12.93
N PHE A 101 -7.66 11.52 -12.69
CA PHE A 101 -8.88 11.52 -11.86
C PHE A 101 -9.97 10.56 -12.37
N ILE A 102 -10.12 10.45 -13.70
CA ILE A 102 -11.12 9.58 -14.34
C ILE A 102 -10.84 8.09 -14.04
N MET A 103 -9.57 7.70 -13.90
CA MET A 103 -9.16 6.31 -13.65
C MET A 103 -9.18 5.93 -12.15
N SER A 104 -9.46 6.89 -11.26
CA SER A 104 -9.41 6.71 -9.81
C SER A 104 -10.74 6.33 -9.15
N ILE A 105 -11.85 6.50 -9.87
CA ILE A 105 -13.21 6.27 -9.37
C ILE A 105 -13.63 4.86 -9.79
N PRO A 106 -13.91 3.94 -8.84
CA PRO A 106 -14.50 2.65 -9.17
C PRO A 106 -15.99 2.86 -9.52
N GLY A 107 -16.25 3.15 -10.78
CA GLY A 107 -17.58 3.34 -11.37
C GLY A 107 -17.51 3.15 -12.89
N PRO A 108 -18.65 2.98 -13.60
CA PRO A 108 -18.64 2.76 -15.04
C PRO A 108 -17.92 3.92 -15.72
N ALA A 109 -16.90 3.59 -16.52
CA ALA A 109 -16.09 4.57 -17.22
C ALA A 109 -16.97 5.52 -18.06
N ASP A 110 -16.57 6.78 -18.05
CA ASP A 110 -17.14 7.93 -18.77
C ASP A 110 -17.85 7.55 -20.09
N THR A 111 -19.15 7.86 -20.18
CA THR A 111 -19.94 7.81 -21.41
C THR A 111 -19.57 9.00 -22.30
N ALA A 112 -18.42 8.90 -22.96
CA ALA A 112 -17.96 9.68 -24.10
C ALA A 112 -18.83 10.91 -24.48
N VAL A 113 -18.53 12.07 -23.91
CA VAL A 113 -19.07 13.37 -24.36
C VAL A 113 -18.43 13.82 -25.70
N GLY A 114 -17.37 13.15 -26.18
CA GLY A 114 -16.71 13.45 -27.45
C GLY A 114 -17.44 12.99 -28.72
N THR A 115 -18.23 11.91 -28.67
CA THR A 115 -18.90 11.37 -29.87
C THR A 115 -20.12 12.20 -30.31
N ARG A 116 -20.69 13.03 -29.41
CA ARG A 116 -21.84 13.89 -29.75
C ARG A 116 -21.46 15.20 -30.46
N VAL A 117 -20.23 15.70 -30.28
CA VAL A 117 -19.80 16.94 -30.97
C VAL A 117 -19.58 16.68 -32.47
N MET A 118 -18.99 15.53 -32.84
CA MET A 118 -18.89 15.15 -34.26
C MET A 118 -20.24 14.83 -34.90
N GLN A 119 -21.22 14.31 -34.15
CA GLN A 119 -22.55 13.99 -34.69
C GLN A 119 -23.40 15.25 -34.93
N ALA A 120 -23.22 16.31 -34.13
CA ALA A 120 -23.87 17.61 -34.35
C ALA A 120 -23.30 18.35 -35.59
N GLN A 121 -22.02 18.16 -35.92
CA GLN A 121 -21.40 18.75 -37.12
C GLN A 121 -21.74 17.98 -38.41
N GLY A 122 -21.99 16.67 -38.34
CA GLY A 122 -22.38 15.87 -39.50
C GLY A 122 -23.84 16.01 -39.95
N ALA A 123 -24.73 16.50 -39.08
CA ALA A 123 -26.18 16.61 -39.37
C ALA A 123 -26.60 17.98 -39.96
N MET A 124 -25.66 18.92 -40.12
CA MET A 124 -25.96 20.30 -40.56
C MET A 124 -25.62 20.59 -42.03
N ASN A 125 -25.36 19.55 -42.83
CA ASN A 125 -25.21 19.63 -44.28
C ASN A 125 -26.36 18.88 -44.97
N TRP A 126 -27.57 19.44 -44.90
CA TRP A 126 -28.61 19.16 -45.89
C TRP A 126 -28.52 20.25 -46.97
N ARG A 127 -27.79 19.92 -48.03
CA ARG A 127 -27.99 20.43 -49.38
C ARG A 127 -27.88 19.24 -50.32
#